data_AF-A0A1X7SEX9-F1
#
_entry.id   AF-A0A1X7SEX9-F1
#
_cell.length_a   1.000
_cell.length_b   1.000
_cell.length_c   1.000
_cell.angle_alpha   90.00
_cell.angle_beta   90.00
_cell.angle_gamma   90.00
#
_symmetry.space_group_name_H-M   'P 1'
#
loop_
_entity.id
_entity.type
_entity.pdbx_description
1 polymer ?
#
loop_
_entity_poly.entity_id
_entity_poly.type
_entity_poly.pdbx_seq_one_letter_code
_entity_poly.pdbx_strand_id
1 'polypeptide(L)'
;MKGVLAEREGNSPHLKISPYQETEDIQDFIEAFEGIMKIQGVNRTSWILRLTPLLSGKARTVCTDLGTTTDYDGVKKAILEHYNINTERCRRKFRSHVWTRDQDPTDWIARGVKLVKRWLVPENGMEQVVNKIAVEQLLNGLPQEMRIWVTSQNPETPEKLFTTEE
;
A
#
# COMPACT_ATOMS: atom_id res chain seq x y z
N MET A 1 45.49 -35.07 4.06
CA MET A 1 45.17 -33.94 4.96
C MET A 1 44.00 -33.19 4.34
N LYS A 2 42.87 -33.10 5.06
CA LYS A 2 41.66 -32.38 4.63
C LYS A 2 41.95 -30.87 4.71
N GLY A 3 41.97 -30.19 3.56
CA GLY A 3 41.98 -28.73 3.49
C GLY A 3 40.55 -28.23 3.60
N VAL A 4 40.31 -27.46 4.66
CA VAL A 4 39.02 -26.86 5.02
C VAL A 4 38.56 -25.91 3.92
N LEU A 5 37.38 -26.16 3.36
CA LEU A 5 36.63 -25.19 2.57
C LEU A 5 36.16 -24.10 3.53
N ALA A 6 36.85 -22.97 3.54
CA ALA A 6 36.32 -21.75 4.12
C ALA A 6 35.15 -21.32 3.23
N GLU A 7 33.94 -21.61 3.69
CA GLU A 7 32.72 -21.04 3.16
C GLU A 7 32.88 -19.51 3.16
N ARG A 8 32.94 -18.92 1.97
CA ARG A 8 32.83 -17.48 1.80
C ARG A 8 31.42 -17.12 2.21
N GLU A 9 31.24 -16.63 3.44
CA GLU A 9 30.04 -15.91 3.84
C GLU A 9 29.78 -14.83 2.79
N GLY A 10 28.72 -15.03 2.01
CA GLY A 10 28.28 -14.07 1.01
C GLY A 10 27.94 -12.77 1.71
N ASN A 11 28.79 -11.76 1.54
CA ASN A 11 28.58 -10.38 1.96
C ASN A 11 27.29 -9.86 1.32
N SER A 12 26.16 -10.16 1.94
CA SER A 12 24.85 -9.66 1.51
C SER A 12 24.84 -8.16 1.80
N PRO A 13 24.61 -7.31 0.79
CA PRO A 13 24.62 -5.87 1.00
C PRO A 13 23.55 -5.51 2.04
N HIS A 14 23.99 -5.05 3.20
CA HIS A 14 23.09 -4.46 4.21
C HIS A 14 22.57 -3.13 3.67
N LEU A 15 21.49 -3.21 2.88
CA LEU A 15 20.71 -2.07 2.41
C LEU A 15 20.19 -1.29 3.62
N LYS A 16 20.68 -0.05 3.77
CA LYS A 16 20.26 0.86 4.84
C LYS A 16 18.90 1.44 4.50
N ILE A 17 17.96 1.37 5.43
CA ILE A 17 16.64 2.01 5.28
C ILE A 17 16.72 3.40 5.94
N SER A 18 16.40 4.43 5.17
CA SER A 18 16.28 5.80 5.69
C SER A 18 15.01 5.94 6.54
N PRO A 19 14.99 6.76 7.60
CA PRO A 19 13.77 7.00 8.36
C PRO A 19 12.69 7.71 7.54
N TYR A 20 11.42 7.40 7.84
CA TYR A 20 10.26 8.01 7.22
C TYR A 20 10.21 9.52 7.47
N GLN A 21 10.02 10.29 6.39
CA GLN A 21 9.80 11.72 6.39
C GLN A 21 8.32 12.01 6.10
N GLU A 22 7.65 12.86 6.88
CA GLU A 22 6.21 13.15 6.66
C GLU A 22 5.88 13.78 5.30
N THR A 23 6.89 14.26 4.57
CA THR A 23 6.76 14.77 3.20
C THR A 23 6.70 13.67 2.14
N GLU A 24 7.10 12.44 2.46
CA GLU A 24 7.08 11.31 1.52
C GLU A 24 5.75 10.54 1.57
N ASP A 25 5.46 9.77 0.52
CA ASP A 25 4.28 8.91 0.50
C ASP A 25 4.54 7.67 1.38
N ILE A 26 3.84 7.55 2.50
CA ILE A 26 4.01 6.43 3.45
C ILE A 26 3.83 5.06 2.79
N GLN A 27 3.03 4.95 1.72
CA GLN A 27 2.89 3.68 0.99
C GLN A 27 4.15 3.32 0.21
N ASP A 28 4.82 4.32 -0.39
CA ASP A 28 6.10 4.14 -1.08
C ASP A 28 7.20 3.75 -0.08
N PHE A 29 7.22 4.41 1.07
CA PHE A 29 8.12 4.07 2.17
C PHE A 29 7.92 2.63 2.65
N ILE A 30 6.68 2.22 2.92
CA ILE A 30 6.36 0.86 3.35
C ILE A 30 6.79 -0.16 2.29
N GLU A 31 6.48 0.04 1.01
CA GLU A 31 6.90 -0.87 -0.06
C GLU A 31 8.42 -1.01 -0.17
N ALA A 32 9.16 0.11 -0.05
CA ALA A 32 10.62 0.09 -0.04
C ALA A 32 11.16 -0.70 1.17
N PHE A 33 10.58 -0.47 2.36
CA PHE A 33 10.90 -1.23 3.56
C PHE A 33 10.65 -2.73 3.37
N GLU A 34 9.48 -3.13 2.85
CA GLU A 34 9.15 -4.53 2.60
C GLU A 34 10.10 -5.17 1.60
N GLY A 35 10.45 -4.45 0.53
CA GLY A 35 11.41 -4.91 -0.47
C GLY A 35 12.78 -5.18 0.13
N ILE A 36 13.29 -4.27 0.95
CA ILE A 36 14.59 -4.42 1.63
C ILE A 36 14.56 -5.58 2.62
N MET A 37 13.51 -5.71 3.43
CA MET A 37 13.37 -6.83 4.38
C MET A 37 13.35 -8.18 3.68
N LYS A 38 12.66 -8.29 2.53
CA LYS A 38 12.65 -9.51 1.70
C LYS A 38 14.03 -9.82 1.14
N ILE A 39 14.75 -8.83 0.61
CA ILE A 39 16.11 -9.00 0.07
C ILE A 39 17.07 -9.47 1.17
N GLN A 40 16.92 -8.94 2.38
CA GLN A 40 17.76 -9.29 3.54
C GLN A 40 17.32 -10.58 4.26
N GLY A 41 16.24 -11.24 3.81
CA GLY A 41 15.75 -12.48 4.43
C GLY A 41 15.29 -12.32 5.88
N VAL A 42 14.87 -11.13 6.30
CA VAL A 42 14.44 -10.88 7.69
C VAL A 42 13.11 -11.56 7.95
N ASN A 43 13.00 -12.29 9.08
CA ASN A 43 11.74 -12.91 9.49
C ASN A 43 10.64 -11.85 9.70
N ARG A 44 9.44 -12.11 9.16
CA ARG A 44 8.28 -11.19 9.20
C ARG A 44 7.87 -10.79 10.62
N THR A 45 8.06 -11.65 11.61
CA THR A 45 7.77 -11.34 13.03
C THR A 45 8.67 -10.21 13.58
N SER A 46 9.85 -10.03 13.01
CA SER A 46 10.81 -8.99 13.41
C SER A 46 10.65 -7.69 12.61
N TRP A 47 9.71 -7.62 11.65
CA TRP A 47 9.56 -6.44 10.80
C TRP A 47 9.05 -5.23 11.59
N ILE A 48 8.10 -5.42 12.52
CA ILE A 48 7.60 -4.32 13.36
C ILE A 48 8.74 -3.69 14.15
N LEU A 49 9.57 -4.50 14.81
CA LEU A 49 10.72 -4.02 15.59
C LEU A 49 11.71 -3.18 14.78
N ARG A 50 11.81 -3.46 13.48
CA ARG A 50 12.66 -2.70 12.54
C ARG A 50 11.94 -1.50 11.93
N LEU A 51 10.61 -1.55 11.79
CA LEU A 51 9.78 -0.49 11.23
C LEU A 51 9.58 0.64 12.25
N THR A 52 9.24 0.33 13.51
CA THR A 52 8.93 1.31 14.57
C THR A 52 9.95 2.46 14.70
N PRO A 53 11.28 2.22 14.77
CA PRO A 53 12.25 3.31 14.89
C PRO A 53 12.36 4.16 13.61
N LEU A 54 11.96 3.63 12.46
CA LEU A 54 12.01 4.33 11.18
C LEU A 54 10.78 5.20 10.95
N LEU A 55 9.64 4.87 11.55
CA LEU A 55 8.44 5.70 11.47
C LEU A 55 8.60 6.97 12.30
N SER A 56 7.93 8.05 11.91
CA SER A 56 7.89 9.32 12.63
C SER A 56 6.44 9.84 12.72
N GLY A 57 6.20 10.76 13.66
CA GLY A 57 4.90 11.40 13.86
C GLY A 57 3.73 10.42 13.98
N LYS A 58 2.70 10.64 13.14
CA LYS A 58 1.44 9.89 13.16
C LYS A 58 1.60 8.39 12.83
N ALA A 59 2.56 8.01 12.00
CA ALA A 59 2.81 6.60 11.69
C ALA A 59 3.40 5.88 12.90
N ARG A 60 4.25 6.57 13.66
CA ARG A 60 4.85 6.01 14.88
C ARG A 60 3.79 5.79 15.96
N THR A 61 2.86 6.73 16.16
CA THR A 61 1.80 6.58 17.17
C THR A 61 0.92 5.37 16.89
N VAL A 62 0.45 5.20 15.66
CA VAL A 62 -0.33 4.02 15.25
C VAL A 62 0.45 2.72 15.47
N CYS A 63 1.75 2.72 15.14
CA CYS A 63 2.60 1.56 15.33
C CYS A 63 2.86 1.23 16.81
N THR A 64 2.95 2.23 17.70
CA THR A 64 3.14 2.01 19.13
C THR A 64 1.86 1.58 19.83
N ASP A 65 0.72 2.15 19.43
CA ASP A 65 -0.59 1.84 20.00
C ASP A 65 -1.01 0.40 19.68
N LEU A 66 -0.60 -0.10 18.51
CA LEU A 66 -0.79 -1.49 18.07
C LEU A 66 0.39 -2.40 18.42
N GLY A 67 1.47 -1.87 19.00
CA GLY A 67 2.75 -2.56 19.20
C GLY A 67 2.74 -3.74 20.19
N THR A 68 1.57 -4.14 20.69
CA THR A 68 1.36 -5.38 21.45
C THR A 68 1.06 -6.58 20.56
N THR A 69 0.76 -6.37 19.27
CA THR A 69 0.50 -7.44 18.31
C THR A 69 1.77 -7.73 17.49
N THR A 70 2.15 -9.01 17.39
CA THR A 70 3.30 -9.46 16.57
C THR A 70 2.98 -9.53 15.07
N ASP A 71 1.86 -8.92 14.65
CA ASP A 71 1.33 -8.99 13.30
C ASP A 71 1.65 -7.74 12.48
N TYR A 72 2.64 -7.85 11.60
CA TYR A 72 3.03 -6.76 10.70
C TYR A 72 1.90 -6.36 9.75
N ASP A 73 1.08 -7.32 9.30
CA ASP A 73 0.03 -7.05 8.31
C ASP A 73 -1.09 -6.19 8.91
N GLY A 74 -1.47 -6.46 10.16
CA GLY A 74 -2.36 -5.60 10.94
C GLY A 74 -1.81 -4.18 11.14
N VAL A 75 -0.54 -4.04 11.51
CA VAL A 75 0.10 -2.72 11.69
C VAL A 75 0.18 -1.96 10.37
N LYS A 76 0.58 -2.62 9.28
CA LYS A 76 0.60 -2.04 7.93
C LYS A 76 -0.77 -1.53 7.53
N LYS A 77 -1.82 -2.35 7.72
CA LYS A 77 -3.20 -1.99 7.40
C LYS A 77 -3.62 -0.75 8.18
N ALA A 78 -3.41 -0.72 9.50
CA ALA A 78 -3.80 0.41 10.33
C ALA A 78 -3.04 1.70 9.99
N ILE A 79 -1.74 1.62 9.68
CA ILE A 79 -0.98 2.78 9.23
C ILE A 79 -1.55 3.31 7.91
N LEU A 80 -1.81 2.43 6.93
CA LEU A 80 -2.38 2.85 5.65
C LEU A 80 -3.78 3.45 5.79
N GLU A 81 -4.64 2.86 6.63
CA GLU A 81 -5.97 3.40 6.95
C GLU A 81 -5.89 4.77 7.63
N HIS A 82 -5.00 4.93 8.62
CA HIS A 82 -4.84 6.19 9.35
C HIS A 82 -4.32 7.34 8.47
N TYR A 83 -3.50 7.04 7.45
CA TYR A 83 -3.07 8.01 6.44
C TYR A 83 -4.08 8.22 5.31
N ASN A 84 -5.28 7.66 5.46
CA ASN A 84 -6.34 7.63 4.46
C ASN A 84 -5.81 7.16 3.09
N ILE A 85 -4.80 6.28 3.11
CA ILE A 85 -4.33 5.56 1.93
C ILE A 85 -5.30 4.41 1.74
N ASN A 86 -6.48 4.79 1.27
CA ASN A 86 -7.49 3.87 0.79
C ASN A 86 -7.27 3.64 -0.71
N THR A 87 -7.79 2.52 -1.20
CA THR A 87 -7.76 2.19 -2.63
C THR A 87 -8.39 3.29 -3.50
N GLU A 88 -9.33 4.06 -2.94
CA GLU A 88 -9.97 5.22 -3.54
C GLU A 88 -9.00 6.41 -3.80
N ARG A 89 -8.01 6.65 -2.95
CA ARG A 89 -6.98 7.68 -3.15
C ARG A 89 -6.08 7.31 -4.33
N CYS A 90 -5.72 6.04 -4.45
CA CYS A 90 -4.97 5.53 -5.60
C CYS A 90 -5.78 5.65 -6.89
N ARG A 91 -7.09 5.35 -6.85
CA ARG A 91 -8.00 5.58 -7.97
C ARG A 91 -8.01 7.04 -8.40
N ARG A 92 -8.21 7.97 -7.47
CA ARG A 92 -8.23 9.42 -7.77
C ARG A 92 -6.93 9.88 -8.40
N LYS A 93 -5.79 9.53 -7.80
CA LYS A 93 -4.45 9.83 -8.34
C LYS A 93 -4.28 9.25 -9.75
N PHE A 94 -4.73 8.02 -10.00
CA PHE A 94 -4.66 7.38 -11.32
C PHE A 94 -5.53 8.11 -12.35
N ARG A 95 -6.78 8.43 -12.00
CA ARG A 95 -7.72 9.14 -12.89
C ARG A 95 -7.30 10.58 -13.18
N SER A 96 -6.60 11.23 -12.23
CA SER A 96 -6.01 12.55 -12.41
C SER A 96 -4.56 12.52 -12.90
N HIS A 97 -4.03 11.35 -13.29
CA HIS A 97 -2.65 11.21 -13.76
C HIS A 97 -2.55 11.72 -15.19
N VAL A 98 -2.09 12.96 -15.35
CA VAL A 98 -1.99 13.65 -16.64
C VAL A 98 -0.53 13.69 -17.10
N TRP A 99 -0.32 13.50 -18.40
CA TRP A 99 0.98 13.66 -19.04
C TRP A 99 1.38 15.13 -19.14
N THR A 100 2.59 15.49 -18.72
CA THR A 100 3.21 16.78 -19.02
C THR A 100 4.45 16.61 -19.90
N ARG A 101 4.76 17.63 -20.71
CA ARG A 101 5.84 17.56 -21.72
C ARG A 101 7.24 17.35 -21.12
N ASP A 102 7.39 17.64 -19.84
CA ASP A 102 8.65 17.67 -19.11
C ASP A 102 8.92 16.34 -18.38
N GLN A 103 8.00 15.37 -18.47
CA GLN A 103 8.10 14.09 -17.80
C GLN A 103 8.82 13.04 -18.66
N ASP A 104 9.62 12.21 -17.98
CA ASP A 104 10.14 11.00 -18.59
C ASP A 104 9.01 9.98 -18.87
N PRO A 105 8.92 9.40 -20.09
CA PRO A 105 7.91 8.42 -20.45
C PRO A 105 7.89 7.17 -19.55
N THR A 106 9.07 6.66 -19.19
CA THR A 106 9.20 5.44 -18.39
C THR A 106 8.69 5.69 -16.99
N ASP A 107 9.08 6.81 -16.38
CA ASP A 107 8.62 7.18 -15.04
C ASP A 107 7.13 7.47 -14.99
N TRP A 108 6.56 8.09 -16.04
CA TRP A 108 5.13 8.33 -16.11
C TRP A 108 4.33 7.03 -16.20
N ILE A 109 4.74 6.09 -17.06
CA ILE A 109 4.11 4.77 -17.21
C ILE A 109 4.24 4.00 -15.91
N ALA A 110 5.44 3.94 -15.32
CA ALA A 110 5.69 3.21 -14.08
C ALA A 110 4.79 3.73 -12.94
N ARG A 111 4.65 5.06 -12.80
CA ARG A 111 3.73 5.68 -11.83
C ARG A 111 2.27 5.32 -12.12
N GLY A 112 1.82 5.40 -13.37
CA GLY A 112 0.45 5.03 -13.75
C GLY A 112 0.12 3.57 -13.42
N VAL A 113 1.02 2.65 -13.80
CA VAL A 113 0.90 1.20 -13.51
C VAL A 113 0.88 0.95 -11.99
N LYS A 114 1.71 1.66 -11.22
CA LYS A 114 1.73 1.55 -9.76
C LYS A 114 0.40 1.97 -9.14
N LEU A 115 -0.14 3.11 -9.56
CA LEU A 115 -1.40 3.64 -9.04
C LEU A 115 -2.58 2.72 -9.34
N VAL A 116 -2.68 2.19 -10.56
CA VAL A 116 -3.77 1.28 -10.93
C VAL A 116 -3.66 -0.07 -10.22
N LYS A 117 -2.45 -0.63 -10.05
CA LYS A 117 -2.26 -1.86 -9.28
C LYS A 117 -2.63 -1.69 -7.81
N ARG A 118 -2.25 -0.57 -7.18
CA ARG A 118 -2.64 -0.27 -5.79
C ARG A 118 -4.14 -0.05 -5.61
N TRP A 119 -4.82 0.48 -6.63
CA TRP A 119 -6.26 0.64 -6.59
C TRP A 119 -7.00 -0.68 -6.82
N LEU A 120 -6.65 -1.41 -7.89
CA LEU A 120 -7.36 -2.60 -8.35
C LEU A 120 -6.95 -3.88 -7.63
N VAL A 121 -5.72 -3.96 -7.10
CA VAL A 121 -5.17 -5.11 -6.36
C VAL A 121 -5.39 -6.46 -7.10
N PRO A 122 -4.95 -6.58 -8.36
CA PRO A 122 -5.25 -7.74 -9.21
C PRO A 122 -4.82 -9.09 -8.63
N GLU A 123 -3.90 -9.09 -7.66
CA GLU A 123 -3.46 -10.27 -6.93
C GLU A 123 -4.59 -10.97 -6.15
N ASN A 124 -5.67 -10.25 -5.84
CA ASN A 124 -6.85 -10.80 -5.17
C ASN A 124 -7.85 -11.46 -6.14
N GLY A 125 -7.57 -11.45 -7.45
CA GLY A 125 -8.37 -12.12 -8.47
C GLY A 125 -9.12 -11.17 -9.40
N MET A 126 -9.46 -11.68 -10.59
CA MET A 126 -10.09 -10.91 -11.67
C MET A 126 -11.48 -10.37 -11.27
N GLU A 127 -12.25 -11.13 -10.50
CA GLU A 127 -13.59 -10.72 -10.05
C GLU A 127 -13.55 -9.44 -9.21
N GLN A 128 -12.56 -9.31 -8.33
CA GLN A 128 -12.38 -8.11 -7.52
C GLN A 128 -12.06 -6.89 -8.39
N VAL A 129 -11.24 -7.06 -9.43
CA VAL A 129 -10.95 -6.01 -10.41
C VAL A 129 -12.23 -5.55 -11.11
N VAL A 130 -13.03 -6.51 -11.59
CA VAL A 130 -14.32 -6.22 -12.23
C VAL A 130 -15.26 -5.47 -11.28
N ASN A 131 -15.38 -5.93 -10.03
CA ASN A 131 -16.23 -5.30 -9.03
C ASN A 131 -15.82 -3.85 -8.75
N LYS A 132 -14.51 -3.57 -8.60
CA LYS A 132 -14.02 -2.20 -8.39
C LYS A 132 -14.35 -1.26 -9.55
N ILE A 133 -14.20 -1.73 -10.79
CA ILE A 133 -14.56 -0.94 -11.98
C ILE A 133 -16.08 -0.74 -12.08
N ALA A 134 -16.87 -1.78 -11.81
CA ALA A 134 -18.33 -1.71 -11.84
C ALA A 134 -18.87 -0.76 -10.76
N VAL A 135 -18.34 -0.83 -9.52
CA VAL A 135 -18.67 0.10 -8.43
C VAL A 135 -18.35 1.54 -8.83
N GLU A 136 -17.17 1.80 -9.38
CA GLU A 136 -16.83 3.14 -9.86
C GLU A 136 -17.82 3.65 -10.93
N GLN A 137 -18.15 2.81 -11.90
CA GLN A 137 -19.09 3.16 -12.97
C GLN A 137 -20.48 3.48 -12.43
N LEU A 138 -20.97 2.68 -11.48
CA LEU A 138 -22.28 2.88 -10.86
C LEU A 138 -22.28 4.15 -10.01
N LEU A 139 -21.26 4.39 -9.19
CA LEU A 139 -21.11 5.62 -8.40
C LEU A 139 -21.15 6.87 -9.30
N ASN A 140 -20.48 6.83 -10.46
CA ASN A 140 -20.50 7.94 -11.43
C ASN A 140 -21.88 8.16 -12.08
N GLY A 141 -22.72 7.12 -12.16
CA GLY A 141 -24.10 7.22 -12.65
C GLY A 141 -25.11 7.70 -11.60
N LEU A 142 -24.79 7.64 -10.31
CA LEU A 142 -25.70 8.05 -9.24
C LEU A 142 -25.87 9.57 -9.15
N PRO A 143 -27.07 10.06 -8.74
CA PRO A 143 -27.27 11.43 -8.32
C PRO A 143 -26.30 11.82 -7.19
N GLN A 144 -25.89 13.09 -7.15
CA GLN A 144 -24.88 13.58 -6.21
C GLN A 144 -25.23 13.28 -4.74
N GLU A 145 -26.51 13.42 -4.37
CA GLU A 145 -27.00 13.19 -3.01
C GLU A 145 -26.81 11.73 -2.57
N MET A 146 -27.14 10.78 -3.44
CA MET A 146 -26.93 9.35 -3.19
C MET A 146 -25.45 8.99 -3.21
N ARG A 147 -24.67 9.58 -4.13
CA ARG A 147 -23.24 9.30 -4.27
C ARG A 147 -22.47 9.57 -2.98
N ILE A 148 -22.78 10.64 -2.25
CA ILE A 148 -22.10 10.98 -0.99
C ILE A 148 -22.32 9.86 0.04
N TRP A 149 -23.58 9.46 0.24
CA TRP A 149 -23.94 8.41 1.19
C TRP A 149 -23.34 7.05 0.79
N VAL A 150 -23.52 6.63 -0.46
CA VAL A 150 -23.00 5.33 -0.94
C VAL A 150 -21.46 5.30 -0.88
N THR A 151 -20.78 6.41 -1.17
CA THR A 151 -19.31 6.48 -1.07
C THR A 151 -18.85 6.32 0.39
N SER A 152 -19.59 6.83 1.37
CA SER A 152 -19.24 6.65 2.79
C SER A 152 -19.32 5.19 3.27
N GLN A 153 -20.07 4.34 2.58
CA GLN A 153 -20.18 2.91 2.88
C GLN A 153 -19.01 2.08 2.31
N ASN A 154 -18.14 2.68 1.50
CA ASN A 154 -17.00 2.03 0.83
C ASN A 154 -17.31 0.64 0.24
N PRO A 155 -18.31 0.54 -0.66
CA PRO A 155 -18.82 -0.71 -1.20
C PRO A 155 -17.76 -1.44 -2.03
N GLU A 156 -17.57 -2.72 -1.73
CA GLU A 156 -16.58 -3.56 -2.43
C GLU A 156 -17.15 -4.27 -3.65
N THR A 157 -18.48 -4.40 -3.74
CA THR A 157 -19.18 -5.03 -4.87
C THR A 157 -20.39 -4.18 -5.30
N PRO A 158 -20.84 -4.31 -6.56
CA PRO A 158 -22.02 -3.59 -7.06
C PRO A 158 -23.29 -3.83 -6.25
N GLU A 159 -23.49 -5.05 -5.75
CA GLU A 159 -24.69 -5.45 -5.01
C GLU A 159 -24.78 -4.70 -3.68
N LYS A 160 -23.63 -4.45 -3.04
CA LYS A 160 -23.54 -3.70 -1.79
C LYS A 160 -23.88 -2.21 -1.92
N LEU A 161 -24.04 -1.68 -3.14
CA LEU A 161 -24.41 -0.26 -3.36
C LEU A 161 -25.86 0.05 -2.99
N PHE A 162 -26.73 -0.95 -3.04
CA PHE A 162 -28.18 -0.77 -2.91
C PHE A 162 -28.79 -1.53 -1.74
N THR A 163 -28.01 -2.31 -1.01
CA THR A 163 -28.42 -2.89 0.27
C THR A 163 -28.37 -1.79 1.34
N THR A 164 -29.53 -1.20 1.63
CA THR A 164 -29.78 -0.52 2.91
C THR A 164 -29.67 -1.56 4.03
N GLU A 165 -28.76 -1.37 4.99
CA GLU A 165 -28.90 -2.05 6.28
C GLU A 165 -30.27 -1.66 6.86
N GLU A 166 -31.07 -2.69 7.16
CA GLU A 166 -32.40 -2.63 7.76
C GLU A 166 -32.31 -2.37 9.27
#